data_AF-A0A537RXK4-F1
#
_entry.id   AF-A0A537RXK4-F1
#
_cell.length_a   1.000
_cell.length_b   1.000
_cell.length_c   1.000
_cell.angle_alpha   90.00
_cell.angle_beta   90.00
_cell.angle_gamma   90.00
#
_symmetry.space_group_name_H-M   'P 1'
#
loop_
_entity.id
_entity.type
_entity.pdbx_description
1 polymer ?
#
loop_
_entity_poly.entity_id
_entity_poly.type
_entity_poly.pdbx_seq_one_letter_code
_entity_poly.pdbx_strand_id
1 'polypeptide(L)'
;MSLDAILTGKRPISRPQRFQRTLGSKTAPNVVDVGPGTKWANPVKKRDVDALVSSEPDIEEAFNRGGWKAAAVILYRDHLLEAGLDPTELQGKDLSCTCKLTDPCHADVLIELANA
;
A
#
# COMPACT_ATOMS: atom_id res chain seq x y z
N MET A 1 17.96 -11.70 16.98
CA MET A 1 19.06 -11.15 16.16
C MET A 1 20.28 -12.04 16.40
N SER A 2 20.82 -12.70 15.36
CA SER A 2 22.03 -13.53 15.52
C SER A 2 23.25 -12.62 15.71
N LEU A 3 24.23 -13.07 16.51
CA LEU A 3 25.51 -12.40 16.73
C LEU A 3 26.24 -12.11 15.40
N ASP A 4 26.04 -12.95 14.39
CA ASP A 4 26.69 -12.86 13.07
C ASP A 4 26.27 -11.61 12.27
N ALA A 5 25.05 -11.12 12.46
CA ALA A 5 24.56 -9.92 11.76
C ALA A 5 25.20 -8.63 12.30
N ILE A 6 25.60 -8.62 13.57
CA ILE A 6 26.27 -7.48 14.22
C ILE A 6 27.72 -7.38 13.76
N LEU A 7 28.41 -8.51 13.58
CA LEU A 7 29.83 -8.57 13.23
C LEU A 7 30.12 -8.25 11.75
N THR A 8 29.14 -8.42 10.86
CA THR A 8 29.30 -8.16 9.42
C THR A 8 28.88 -6.74 9.01
N GLY A 9 28.38 -5.91 9.93
CA GLY A 9 27.89 -4.56 9.65
C GLY A 9 26.63 -4.51 8.76
N LYS A 10 26.13 -5.66 8.29
CA LYS A 10 24.86 -5.77 7.55
C LYS A 10 23.72 -5.71 8.56
N ARG A 11 23.05 -4.55 8.65
CA ARG A 11 21.73 -4.51 9.28
C ARG A 11 20.85 -5.56 8.61
N PRO A 12 20.17 -6.44 9.37
CA PRO A 12 19.20 -7.34 8.78
C PRO A 12 18.20 -6.50 8.00
N ILE A 13 17.96 -6.83 6.73
CA ILE A 13 16.98 -6.15 5.88
C ILE A 13 15.62 -6.41 6.54
N SER A 14 15.11 -5.42 7.27
CA SER A 14 13.74 -5.46 7.78
C SER A 14 12.80 -5.43 6.60
N ARG A 15 11.73 -6.24 6.66
CA ARG A 15 10.67 -6.18 5.65
C ARG A 15 10.12 -4.75 5.59
N PRO A 16 9.90 -4.18 4.40
CA PRO A 16 9.29 -2.87 4.27
C PRO A 16 8.00 -2.74 5.06
N GLN A 17 7.78 -1.57 5.65
CA GLN A 17 6.66 -1.31 6.55
C GLN A 17 5.79 -0.14 6.07
N ARG A 18 4.48 -0.23 6.36
CA ARG A 18 3.54 0.87 6.19
C ARG A 18 3.53 1.77 7.42
N PHE A 19 3.64 3.07 7.20
CA PHE A 19 3.48 4.11 8.22
C PHE A 19 2.24 4.94 7.96
N GLN A 20 1.53 5.30 9.04
CA GLN A 20 0.49 6.33 8.95
C GLN A 20 1.13 7.70 9.12
N ARG A 21 1.00 8.55 8.11
CA ARG A 21 1.44 9.94 8.13
C ARG A 21 0.34 10.82 8.72
N THR A 22 0.69 11.58 9.74
CA THR A 22 -0.04 12.79 10.13
C THR A 22 0.41 13.97 9.29
N LEU A 23 -0.55 14.79 8.84
CA LEU A 23 -0.27 15.97 8.03
C LEU A 23 0.70 16.89 8.77
N GLY A 24 1.82 17.27 8.12
CA GLY A 24 2.85 18.14 8.70
C GLY A 24 4.03 17.42 9.37
N SER A 25 4.00 16.09 9.52
CA SER A 25 5.12 15.34 10.08
C SER A 25 6.25 15.13 9.07
N LYS A 26 7.51 15.33 9.49
CA LYS A 26 8.68 14.95 8.70
C LYS A 26 8.72 13.43 8.56
N THR A 27 8.88 12.97 7.33
CA THR A 27 8.97 11.56 6.97
C THR A 27 10.43 11.11 7.12
N ALA A 28 10.67 9.91 7.65
CA ALA A 28 12.02 9.37 7.78
C ALA A 28 12.65 9.17 6.38
N PRO A 29 13.99 9.22 6.22
CA PRO A 29 14.62 9.20 4.88
C PRO A 29 14.30 7.98 4.00
N ASN A 30 13.92 6.84 4.58
CA ASN A 30 13.54 5.62 3.85
C ASN A 30 12.04 5.55 3.50
N VAL A 31 11.23 6.44 4.07
CA VAL A 31 9.78 6.35 3.94
C VAL A 31 9.34 7.22 2.75
N VAL A 32 8.70 6.60 1.76
CA VAL A 32 8.16 7.27 0.57
C VAL A 32 6.68 7.53 0.79
N ASP A 33 6.25 8.79 0.63
CA ASP A 33 4.82 9.11 0.68
C ASP A 33 4.13 8.65 -0.60
N VAL A 34 3.05 7.89 -0.44
CA VAL A 34 2.18 7.41 -1.52
C VAL A 34 0.77 7.97 -1.41
N GLY A 35 0.60 9.00 -0.57
CA GLY A 35 -0.67 9.66 -0.31
C GLY A 35 -1.17 10.56 -1.45
N PRO A 36 -2.21 11.37 -1.19
CA PRO A 36 -2.78 12.28 -2.18
C PRO A 36 -1.75 13.21 -2.82
N GLY A 37 -1.84 13.40 -4.14
CA GLY A 37 -0.93 14.26 -4.91
C GLY A 37 0.33 13.55 -5.43
N THR A 38 0.49 12.26 -5.15
CA THR A 38 1.57 11.43 -5.68
C THR A 38 1.06 10.58 -6.86
N LYS A 39 1.97 10.09 -7.72
CA LYS A 39 1.60 9.12 -8.78
C LYS A 39 1.11 7.78 -8.22
N TRP A 40 1.39 7.51 -6.95
CA TRP A 40 1.00 6.30 -6.23
C TRP A 40 -0.34 6.44 -5.50
N ALA A 41 -1.01 7.60 -5.58
CA ALA A 41 -2.27 7.81 -4.89
C ALA A 41 -3.34 6.83 -5.39
N ASN A 42 -4.15 6.27 -4.48
CA ASN A 42 -5.29 5.46 -4.87
C ASN A 42 -6.41 6.35 -5.49
N PRO A 43 -6.73 6.21 -6.79
CA PRO A 43 -7.79 7.00 -7.40
C PRO A 43 -9.19 6.48 -7.05
N VAL A 44 -9.31 5.20 -6.67
CA VAL A 44 -10.58 4.49 -6.44
C VAL A 44 -11.38 5.20 -5.35
N LYS A 45 -12.63 5.51 -5.67
CA LYS A 45 -13.61 6.12 -4.76
C LYS A 45 -14.64 5.08 -4.34
N LYS A 46 -15.32 5.36 -3.23
CA LYS A 46 -16.41 4.51 -2.73
C LYS A 46 -17.47 4.22 -3.81
N ARG A 47 -17.84 5.22 -4.62
CA ARG A 47 -18.81 5.05 -5.72
C ARG A 47 -18.37 4.03 -6.78
N ASP A 48 -17.06 3.88 -6.99
CA ASP A 48 -16.52 2.94 -7.99
C ASP A 48 -16.65 1.50 -7.46
N VAL A 49 -16.45 1.31 -6.15
CA VAL A 49 -16.74 0.05 -5.46
C VAL A 49 -18.24 -0.25 -5.46
N ASP A 50 -19.07 0.74 -5.09
CA ASP A 50 -20.53 0.57 -5.02
C ASP A 50 -21.12 0.18 -6.39
N ALA A 51 -20.49 0.59 -7.50
CA ALA A 51 -20.90 0.24 -8.85
C ALA A 51 -20.61 -1.23 -9.24
N LEU A 52 -19.66 -1.88 -8.57
CA LEU A 52 -19.18 -3.22 -8.91
C LEU A 52 -19.56 -4.29 -7.88
N VAL A 53 -19.85 -3.89 -6.63
CA VAL A 53 -20.10 -4.82 -5.52
C VAL A 53 -21.26 -5.80 -5.77
N SER A 54 -22.21 -5.48 -6.65
CA SER A 54 -23.33 -6.37 -6.98
C SER A 54 -23.11 -7.23 -8.23
N SER A 55 -22.03 -7.02 -8.99
CA SER A 55 -21.75 -7.74 -10.23
C SER A 55 -20.42 -8.49 -10.23
N GLU A 56 -19.46 -8.09 -9.39
CA GLU A 56 -18.12 -8.65 -9.32
C GLU A 56 -17.92 -9.44 -8.01
N PRO A 57 -17.87 -10.78 -8.04
CA PRO A 57 -17.80 -11.63 -6.84
C PRO A 57 -16.61 -11.33 -5.92
N ASP A 58 -15.43 -11.06 -6.50
CA ASP A 58 -14.22 -10.77 -5.71
C ASP A 58 -14.32 -9.42 -4.98
N ILE A 59 -15.00 -8.45 -5.59
CA ILE A 59 -15.28 -7.14 -5.00
C ILE A 59 -16.32 -7.28 -3.89
N GLU A 60 -17.38 -8.07 -4.12
CA GLU A 60 -18.38 -8.38 -3.11
C GLU A 60 -17.77 -9.06 -1.88
N GLU A 61 -16.92 -10.08 -2.09
CA GLU A 61 -16.27 -10.79 -1.00
C GLU A 61 -15.38 -9.85 -0.17
N ALA A 62 -14.54 -9.05 -0.84
CA ALA A 62 -13.68 -8.10 -0.15
C ALA A 62 -14.48 -7.04 0.61
N PHE A 63 -15.56 -6.53 0.02
CA PHE A 63 -16.48 -5.61 0.66
C PHE A 63 -17.09 -6.23 1.92
N ASN A 64 -17.58 -7.46 1.86
CA ASN A 64 -18.18 -8.14 3.00
C ASN A 64 -17.17 -8.39 4.14
N ARG A 65 -15.90 -8.65 3.81
CA ARG A 65 -14.84 -8.90 4.81
C ARG A 65 -14.30 -7.63 5.47
N GLY A 66 -14.15 -6.54 4.72
CA GLY A 66 -13.41 -5.36 5.18
C GLY A 66 -13.99 -4.02 4.76
N GLY A 67 -15.23 -4.01 4.27
CA GLY A 67 -15.94 -2.84 3.76
C GLY A 67 -15.36 -2.30 2.46
N TRP A 68 -15.85 -1.13 2.05
CA TRP A 68 -15.49 -0.52 0.77
C TRP A 68 -13.98 -0.30 0.56
N LYS A 69 -13.19 -0.12 1.64
CA LYS A 69 -11.73 0.06 1.52
C LYS A 69 -11.02 -1.23 1.13
N ALA A 70 -11.50 -2.39 1.60
CA ALA A 70 -10.95 -3.68 1.21
C ALA A 70 -11.22 -3.97 -0.27
N ALA A 71 -12.43 -3.69 -0.75
CA ALA A 71 -12.73 -3.74 -2.17
C ALA A 71 -11.89 -2.73 -2.99
N ALA A 72 -11.70 -1.51 -2.48
CA ALA A 72 -10.94 -0.48 -3.18
C ALA A 72 -9.45 -0.82 -3.38
N VAL A 73 -8.84 -1.63 -2.50
CA VAL A 73 -7.44 -2.06 -2.70
C VAL A 73 -7.31 -3.14 -3.76
N ILE A 74 -8.37 -3.90 -4.06
CA ILE A 74 -8.42 -4.82 -5.20
C ILE A 74 -8.43 -4.02 -6.49
N LEU A 75 -9.39 -3.10 -6.63
CA LEU A 75 -9.49 -2.23 -7.81
C LEU A 75 -8.22 -1.38 -8.03
N TYR A 76 -7.50 -1.07 -6.95
CA TYR A 76 -6.22 -0.38 -7.05
C TYR A 76 -5.13 -1.21 -7.75
N ARG A 77 -5.13 -2.54 -7.61
CA ARG A 77 -4.19 -3.41 -8.34
C ARG A 77 -4.42 -3.32 -9.85
N ASP A 78 -5.68 -3.36 -10.28
CA ASP A 78 -6.04 -3.21 -11.69
C ASP A 78 -5.65 -1.83 -12.22
N HIS A 79 -5.88 -0.78 -11.42
CA HIS A 79 -5.47 0.57 -11.75
C HIS A 79 -3.96 0.69 -11.99
N LEU A 80 -3.11 0.02 -11.20
CA LEU A 80 -1.65 0.06 -11.40
C LEU A 80 -1.27 -0.48 -12.79
N LEU A 81 -1.92 -1.57 -13.22
CA LEU A 81 -1.70 -2.17 -14.53
C LEU A 81 -2.20 -1.26 -15.65
N GLU A 82 -3.42 -0.73 -15.53
CA GLU A 82 -4.02 0.18 -16.51
C GLU A 82 -3.24 1.49 -16.67
N ALA A 83 -2.72 2.02 -15.56
CA ALA A 83 -1.92 3.25 -15.54
C ALA A 83 -0.46 3.03 -15.96
N GLY A 84 -0.02 1.78 -16.15
CA GLY A 84 1.36 1.45 -16.48
C GLY A 84 2.36 1.85 -15.38
N LEU A 85 1.92 1.82 -14.12
CA LEU A 85 2.77 2.12 -12.97
C LEU A 85 3.52 0.87 -12.54
N ASP A 86 4.84 0.97 -12.41
CA ASP A 86 5.73 -0.14 -12.03
C ASP A 86 6.08 -0.06 -10.52
N PRO A 87 5.45 -0.87 -9.65
CA PRO A 87 5.70 -0.80 -8.21
C PRO A 87 7.15 -1.13 -7.81
N THR A 88 7.95 -1.75 -8.68
CA THR A 88 9.36 -2.09 -8.37
C THR A 88 10.21 -0.85 -8.09
N GLU A 89 9.78 0.34 -8.52
CA GLU A 89 10.37 1.63 -8.12
C GLU A 89 10.39 1.85 -6.59
N LEU A 90 9.52 1.15 -5.85
CA LEU A 90 9.39 1.23 -4.40
C LEU A 90 10.11 0.08 -3.67
N GLN A 91 10.90 -0.74 -4.37
CA GLN A 91 11.57 -1.89 -3.78
C GLN A 91 12.44 -1.49 -2.57
N GLY A 92 12.27 -2.20 -1.46
CA GLY A 92 12.98 -1.93 -0.20
C GLY A 92 12.62 -0.62 0.51
N LYS A 93 11.62 0.14 0.04
CA LYS A 93 11.15 1.38 0.67
C LYS A 93 10.03 1.12 1.64
N ASP A 94 10.10 1.77 2.79
CA ASP A 94 8.94 1.91 3.66
C ASP A 94 7.95 2.91 3.01
N LEU A 95 6.65 2.72 3.19
CA LEU A 95 5.64 3.57 2.55
C LEU A 95 4.79 4.29 3.58
N SER A 96 4.46 5.57 3.33
CA SER A 96 3.50 6.31 4.14
C SER A 96 2.21 6.67 3.41
N CYS A 97 1.10 6.63 4.14
CA CYS A 97 -0.21 7.10 3.69
C CYS A 97 -0.97 7.74 4.85
N THR A 98 -2.05 8.47 4.57
CA THR A 98 -2.93 9.07 5.59
C THR A 98 -3.99 8.10 6.13
N CYS A 99 -4.14 6.92 5.52
CA CYS A 99 -5.06 5.88 5.99
C CYS A 99 -4.71 5.41 7.41
N LYS A 100 -5.73 5.01 8.18
CA LYS A 100 -5.53 4.41 9.50
C LYS A 100 -4.81 3.07 9.36
N LEU A 101 -3.90 2.76 10.29
CA LEU A 101 -3.18 1.48 10.29
C LEU A 101 -4.08 0.24 10.51
N THR A 102 -5.32 0.43 10.96
CA THR A 102 -6.29 -0.66 11.12
C THR A 102 -7.09 -0.93 9.85
N ASP A 103 -7.03 -0.03 8.87
CA ASP A 103 -7.83 -0.12 7.64
C ASP A 103 -6.99 -0.70 6.50
N PRO A 104 -7.62 -1.37 5.51
CA PRO A 104 -6.99 -1.67 4.23
C PRO A 104 -6.43 -0.40 3.58
N CYS A 105 -5.21 -0.47 3.03
CA CYS A 105 -4.57 0.66 2.35
C CYS A 105 -3.84 0.20 1.10
N HIS A 106 -3.77 1.09 0.11
CA HIS A 106 -3.04 0.85 -1.13
C HIS A 106 -1.52 0.77 -0.91
N ALA A 107 -1.01 1.37 0.17
CA ALA A 107 0.40 1.26 0.55
C ALA A 107 0.79 -0.21 0.85
N ASP A 108 -0.12 -1.03 1.37
CA ASP A 108 0.17 -2.46 1.61
C ASP A 108 0.31 -3.22 0.29
N VAL A 109 -0.57 -2.91 -0.68
CA VAL A 109 -0.50 -3.45 -2.05
C VAL A 109 0.81 -3.07 -2.73
N LEU A 110 1.22 -1.81 -2.62
CA LEU A 110 2.50 -1.35 -3.19
C LEU A 110 3.69 -2.04 -2.54
N ILE A 111 3.70 -2.22 -1.21
CA ILE A 111 4.76 -2.98 -0.52
C ILE A 111 4.80 -4.43 -1.01
N GLU A 112 3.66 -5.08 -1.14
CA GLU A 112 3.57 -6.46 -1.63
C GLU A 112 4.13 -6.56 -3.05
N LEU A 113 3.64 -5.75 -3.99
CA LEU A 113 4.03 -5.82 -5.40
C LEU A 113 5.49 -5.39 -5.64
N ALA A 114 5.99 -4.42 -4.88
CA ALA A 114 7.37 -3.94 -5.01
C ALA A 114 8.43 -4.95 -4.53
N ASN A 115 8.03 -5.96 -3.74
CA ASN A 115 8.93 -6.90 -3.08
C ASN A 115 8.55 -8.38 -3.30
N ALA A 116 7.70 -8.65 -4.31
CA ALA A 116 7.32 -9.98 -4.75
C ALA A 116 8.42 -10.68 -5.58
#